data_AF-A0AAI9TNQ6-F1
#
_entry.id   AF-A0AAI9TNQ6-F1
#
_cell.length_a   1.000
_cell.length_b   1.000
_cell.length_c   1.000
_cell.angle_alpha   90.00
_cell.angle_beta   90.00
_cell.angle_gamma   90.00
#
_symmetry.space_group_name_H-M   'P 1'
#
loop_
_entity.id
_entity.type
_entity.pdbx_description
1 polymer ?
#
loop_
_entity_poly.entity_id
_entity_poly.type
_entity_poly.pdbx_seq_one_letter_code
_entity_poly.pdbx_strand_id
1 'polypeptide(L)'
;MAEQLAQLVREVERLVTAPYVPSLQDLHDLVQQSKFSTIGAWALSKPCQVGLLADVLVEALSRSCVALPLITAFAPVSPFRDVLLERHPVILDAFLEKAVDTNGAELTISVSPCMYRVILITPASGYCATS
;
A
#
# COMPACT_ATOMS: atom_id res chain seq x y z
N MET A 1 10.37 2.45 -22.08
CA MET A 1 10.56 2.98 -20.71
C MET A 1 9.72 4.23 -20.45
N ALA A 2 9.81 5.28 -21.29
CA ALA A 2 9.04 6.51 -21.08
C ALA A 2 7.52 6.32 -21.12
N GLU A 3 7.01 5.46 -22.00
CA GLU A 3 5.55 5.19 -22.09
C GLU A 3 5.01 4.49 -20.84
N GLN A 4 5.73 3.49 -20.32
CA GLN A 4 5.36 2.79 -19.07
C GLN A 4 5.40 3.73 -17.86
N LEU A 5 6.39 4.63 -17.81
CA LEU A 5 6.45 5.66 -16.77
C LEU A 5 5.24 6.61 -16.87
N ALA A 6 4.89 7.05 -18.07
CA ALA A 6 3.73 7.92 -18.29
C ALA A 6 2.41 7.24 -17.91
N GLN A 7 2.26 5.94 -18.19
CA GLN A 7 1.10 5.15 -17.77
C GLN A 7 1.06 5.01 -16.23
N LEU A 8 2.19 4.70 -15.59
CA LEU A 8 2.27 4.61 -14.13
C LEU A 8 1.90 5.95 -13.46
N VAL A 9 2.43 7.07 -13.97
CA VAL A 9 2.09 8.41 -13.47
C VAL A 9 0.60 8.67 -13.59
N ARG A 10 -0.01 8.38 -14.74
CA ARG A 10 -1.44 8.61 -14.97
C ARG A 10 -2.32 7.76 -14.08
N GLU A 11 -1.98 6.48 -13.91
CA GLU A 11 -2.76 5.60 -13.03
C GLU A 11 -2.64 6.03 -11.58
N VAL A 12 -1.43 6.35 -11.10
CA VAL A 12 -1.26 6.87 -9.74
C VAL A 12 -2.02 8.18 -9.54
N GLU A 13 -1.94 9.10 -10.51
CA GLU A 13 -2.71 10.36 -10.47
C GLU A 13 -4.22 10.10 -10.40
N ARG A 14 -4.74 9.16 -11.20
CA ARG A 14 -6.13 8.72 -11.14
C ARG A 14 -6.50 8.19 -9.77
N LEU A 15 -5.63 7.37 -9.14
CA LEU A 15 -5.90 6.80 -7.83
C LEU A 15 -5.95 7.85 -6.72
N VAL A 16 -5.03 8.80 -6.72
CA VAL A 16 -4.92 9.82 -5.65
C VAL A 16 -5.91 10.97 -5.81
N THR A 17 -6.47 11.18 -7.01
CA THR A 17 -7.45 12.24 -7.29
C THR A 17 -8.90 11.74 -7.32
N ALA A 18 -9.12 10.42 -7.28
CA ALA A 18 -10.46 9.86 -7.33
C ALA A 18 -11.26 10.24 -6.06
N PRO A 19 -12.49 10.76 -6.20
CA PRO A 19 -13.36 11.09 -5.06
C PRO A 19 -14.01 9.83 -4.43
N TYR A 20 -13.80 8.66 -5.04
CA TYR A 20 -14.29 7.36 -4.60
C TYR A 20 -13.15 6.35 -4.68
N VAL A 21 -13.30 5.21 -3.98
CA VAL A 21 -12.26 4.19 -3.95
C VAL A 21 -12.07 3.56 -5.33
N PRO A 22 -10.90 3.78 -5.96
CA PRO A 22 -10.62 3.27 -7.29
C PRO A 22 -10.19 1.80 -7.24
N SER A 23 -10.33 1.10 -8.37
CA SER A 23 -9.80 -0.26 -8.51
C SER A 23 -8.27 -0.23 -8.53
N LEU A 24 -7.64 -1.03 -7.67
CA LEU A 24 -6.19 -1.19 -7.64
C LEU A 24 -5.68 -2.21 -8.67
N GLN A 25 -6.56 -2.94 -9.35
CA GLN A 25 -6.17 -4.00 -10.28
C GLN A 25 -5.36 -3.45 -11.46
N ASP A 26 -5.78 -2.31 -12.02
CA ASP A 26 -5.08 -1.68 -13.15
C ASP A 26 -3.64 -1.29 -12.77
N LEU A 27 -3.46 -0.73 -11.57
CA LEU A 27 -2.13 -0.40 -11.04
C LEU A 27 -1.32 -1.67 -10.79
N HIS A 28 -1.93 -2.71 -10.23
CA HIS A 28 -1.26 -3.99 -9.98
C HIS A 28 -0.74 -4.60 -11.27
N ASP A 29 -1.57 -4.70 -12.31
CA ASP A 29 -1.18 -5.27 -13.59
C ASP A 29 -0.07 -4.46 -14.27
N LEU A 30 -0.13 -3.13 -14.16
CA LEU A 30 0.90 -2.23 -14.67
C LEU A 30 2.21 -2.41 -13.91
N VAL A 31 2.17 -2.48 -12.58
CA VAL A 31 3.35 -2.66 -11.73
C VAL A 31 4.02 -4.00 -12.00
N GLN A 32 3.25 -5.08 -12.16
CA GLN A 32 3.76 -6.41 -12.52
C GLN A 32 4.49 -6.44 -13.88
N GLN A 33 4.05 -5.61 -14.83
CA GLN A 33 4.69 -5.49 -16.15
C GLN A 33 5.83 -4.46 -16.18
N SER A 34 5.95 -3.65 -15.13
CA SER A 34 6.93 -2.58 -15.04
C SER A 34 8.26 -3.06 -14.45
N LYS A 35 9.36 -2.46 -14.90
CA LYS A 35 10.67 -2.68 -14.29
C LYS A 35 10.77 -1.84 -13.01
N PHE A 36 11.48 -2.37 -12.00
CA PHE A 36 11.77 -1.64 -10.76
C PHE A 36 12.37 -0.23 -11.01
N SER A 37 13.20 -0.08 -12.04
CA SER A 37 13.76 1.22 -12.45
C SER A 37 12.69 2.25 -12.83
N THR A 38 11.58 1.82 -13.41
CA THR A 38 10.45 2.68 -13.80
C THR A 38 9.70 3.17 -12.56
N ILE A 39 9.52 2.29 -11.57
CA ILE A 39 8.88 2.62 -10.29
C ILE A 39 9.72 3.62 -9.50
N GLY A 40 11.04 3.39 -9.44
CA GLY A 40 11.98 4.33 -8.84
C GLY A 40 11.99 5.68 -9.55
N ALA A 41 11.99 5.68 -10.89
CA ALA A 41 11.91 6.91 -11.68
C ALA A 41 10.60 7.68 -11.43
N TRP A 42 9.48 6.99 -11.27
CA TRP A 42 8.21 7.61 -10.90
C TRP A 42 8.31 8.32 -9.55
N ALA A 43 8.80 7.64 -8.52
CA ALA A 43 8.88 8.21 -7.18
C ALA A 43 9.78 9.46 -7.12
N LEU A 44 10.86 9.48 -7.89
CA LEU A 44 11.73 10.66 -8.04
C LEU A 44 11.06 11.80 -8.83
N SER A 45 10.25 11.46 -9.84
CA SER A 45 9.56 12.46 -10.68
C SER A 45 8.36 13.12 -9.99
N LYS A 46 7.71 12.43 -9.04
CA LYS A 46 6.46 12.86 -8.40
C LYS A 46 6.45 12.57 -6.89
N PRO A 47 7.38 13.15 -6.10
CA PRO A 47 7.51 12.85 -4.67
C PRO A 47 6.23 13.15 -3.88
N CYS A 48 5.47 14.17 -4.26
CA CYS A 48 4.21 14.54 -3.57
C CYS A 48 3.12 13.46 -3.69
N GLN A 49 3.13 12.66 -4.76
CA GLN A 49 2.14 11.59 -4.98
C GLN A 49 2.49 10.33 -4.20
N VAL A 50 3.76 10.17 -3.81
CA VAL A 50 4.25 8.98 -3.10
C VAL A 50 3.51 8.79 -1.79
N GLY A 51 3.36 9.86 -1.00
CA GLY A 51 2.62 9.82 0.26
C GLY A 51 1.13 9.57 0.09
N LEU A 52 0.52 10.16 -0.93
CA LEU A 52 -0.91 9.95 -1.21
C LEU A 52 -1.17 8.51 -1.65
N LEU A 53 -0.30 7.95 -2.48
CA LEU A 53 -0.38 6.55 -2.89
C LEU A 53 -0.21 5.62 -1.69
N ALA A 54 0.73 5.91 -0.78
CA ALA A 54 0.91 5.15 0.45
C ALA A 54 -0.39 5.11 1.27
N ASP A 55 -1.03 6.27 1.50
CA ASP A 55 -2.30 6.33 2.25
C ASP A 55 -3.41 5.50 1.58
N VAL A 56 -3.56 5.63 0.26
CA VAL A 56 -4.55 4.87 -0.52
C VAL A 56 -4.30 3.36 -0.43
N LEU A 57 -3.04 2.92 -0.52
CA LEU A 57 -2.69 1.50 -0.42
C LEU A 57 -2.96 0.95 0.99
N VAL A 58 -2.66 1.74 2.03
CA VAL A 58 -2.92 1.35 3.43
C VAL A 58 -4.41 1.25 3.70
N GLU A 59 -5.22 2.22 3.27
CA GLU A 59 -6.67 2.14 3.38
C GLU A 59 -7.22 0.92 2.62
N ALA A 60 -6.66 0.68 1.43
CA ALA A 60 -7.07 -0.43 0.58
C ALA A 60 -6.65 -1.81 1.09
N LEU A 61 -5.72 -1.93 2.05
CA LEU A 61 -5.37 -3.23 2.67
C LEU A 61 -6.60 -3.91 3.26
N SER A 62 -7.53 -3.14 3.83
CA SER A 62 -8.77 -3.66 4.41
C SER A 62 -9.83 -4.04 3.37
N ARG A 63 -9.65 -3.63 2.11
CA ARG A 63 -10.67 -3.68 1.06
C ARG A 63 -10.26 -4.48 -0.16
N SER A 64 -8.95 -4.70 -0.36
CA SER A 64 -8.39 -5.22 -1.59
C SER A 64 -7.21 -6.16 -1.32
N CYS A 65 -7.30 -7.33 -1.95
CA CYS A 65 -6.28 -8.36 -1.93
C CYS A 65 -4.98 -7.97 -2.65
N VAL A 66 -5.05 -7.03 -3.58
CA VAL A 66 -3.89 -6.60 -4.40
C VAL A 66 -3.09 -5.48 -3.75
N ALA A 67 -3.58 -4.87 -2.66
CA ALA A 67 -2.89 -3.80 -1.95
C ALA A 67 -1.55 -4.26 -1.35
N LEU A 68 -1.50 -5.46 -0.76
CA LEU A 68 -0.28 -6.00 -0.15
C LEU A 68 0.81 -6.35 -1.20
N PRO A 69 0.49 -7.05 -2.31
CA PRO A 69 1.42 -7.20 -3.43
C PRO A 69 1.95 -5.87 -3.98
N LEU A 70 1.10 -4.85 -4.09
CA LEU A 70 1.51 -3.52 -4.50
C LEU A 70 2.51 -2.90 -3.53
N ILE A 71 2.20 -2.86 -2.22
CA ILE A 71 3.12 -2.35 -1.20
C ILE A 71 4.47 -3.09 -1.26
N THR A 72 4.44 -4.40 -1.49
CA THR A 72 5.66 -5.22 -1.61
C THR A 72 6.49 -4.83 -2.84
N ALA A 73 5.85 -4.52 -3.96
CA ALA A 73 6.52 -4.06 -5.17
C ALA A 73 7.10 -2.64 -5.04
N PHE A 74 6.47 -1.75 -4.26
CA PHE A 74 6.94 -0.40 -4.00
C PHE A 74 7.93 -0.29 -2.83
N ALA A 75 7.93 -1.24 -1.88
CA ALA A 75 8.81 -1.26 -0.71
C ALA A 75 10.32 -1.10 -1.00
N PRO A 76 10.89 -1.66 -2.09
CA PRO A 76 12.31 -1.44 -2.39
C PRO A 76 12.64 -0.01 -2.86
N VAL A 77 11.64 0.83 -3.14
CA VAL A 77 11.83 2.24 -3.50
C VAL A 77 11.94 3.08 -2.22
N SER A 78 13.15 3.54 -1.89
CA SER A 78 13.42 4.33 -0.67
C SER A 78 12.43 5.46 -0.39
N PRO A 79 12.14 6.39 -1.33
CA PRO A 79 11.21 7.49 -1.05
C PRO A 79 9.79 7.01 -0.74
N PHE A 80 9.37 5.86 -1.27
CA PHE A 80 8.07 5.27 -0.94
C PHE A 80 8.09 4.67 0.47
N ARG A 81 9.11 3.86 0.78
CA ARG A 81 9.26 3.25 2.11
C ARG A 81 9.34 4.31 3.20
N ASP A 82 10.17 5.33 3.01
CA ASP A 82 10.43 6.33 4.04
C ASP A 82 9.14 7.12 4.35
N VAL A 83 8.40 7.54 3.32
CA VAL A 83 7.10 8.21 3.51
C VAL A 83 6.04 7.27 4.09
N LEU A 84 6.01 6.00 3.70
CA LEU A 84 5.09 5.02 4.27
C LEU A 84 5.31 4.88 5.78
N LEU A 85 6.56 4.80 6.23
CA LEU A 85 6.91 4.68 7.65
C LEU A 85 6.69 5.97 8.43
N GLU A 86 6.93 7.13 7.83
CA GLU A 86 6.64 8.43 8.45
C GLU A 86 5.13 8.62 8.69
N ARG A 87 4.29 8.18 7.74
CA ARG A 87 2.84 8.38 7.82
C ARG A 87 2.12 7.27 8.58
N HIS A 88 2.61 6.04 8.51
CA HIS A 88 2.00 4.86 9.13
C HIS A 88 3.06 4.08 9.94
N PRO A 89 3.58 4.64 11.04
CA PRO A 89 4.70 4.03 11.79
C PRO A 89 4.37 2.63 12.35
N VAL A 90 3.09 2.38 12.64
CA VAL A 90 2.59 1.10 13.19
C VAL A 90 2.31 0.03 12.11
N ILE A 91 2.51 0.35 10.82
CA ILE A 91 2.18 -0.58 9.74
C ILE A 91 3.09 -1.82 9.75
N LEU A 92 4.34 -1.65 10.16
CA LEU A 92 5.29 -2.75 10.28
C LEU A 92 4.89 -3.70 11.40
N ASP A 93 4.48 -3.18 12.56
CA ASP A 93 3.97 -4.00 13.66
C ASP A 93 2.74 -4.80 13.22
N ALA A 94 1.82 -4.18 12.48
CA ALA A 94 0.66 -4.86 11.92
C ALA A 94 1.04 -5.98 10.95
N PHE A 95 2.04 -5.77 10.08
CA PHE A 95 2.53 -6.83 9.19
C PHE A 95 3.27 -7.94 9.95
N LEU A 96 4.03 -7.60 10.99
CA LEU A 96 4.77 -8.56 11.82
C LEU A 96 3.82 -9.43 12.64
N GLU A 97 2.82 -8.83 13.30
CA GLU A 97 1.78 -9.56 14.02
C GLU A 97 1.11 -10.59 13.11
N LYS A 98 0.78 -10.20 11.88
CA LYS A 98 0.15 -11.10 10.91
C LYS A 98 1.09 -12.19 10.39
N ALA A 99 2.37 -11.90 10.22
CA ALA A 99 3.36 -12.91 9.86
C ALA A 99 3.51 -13.97 10.97
N VAL A 100 3.49 -13.54 12.23
CA VAL A 100 3.57 -14.44 13.39
C VAL A 100 2.28 -15.26 13.55
N ASP A 101 1.11 -14.64 13.39
CA ASP A 101 -0.19 -15.34 13.38
C ASP A 101 -0.25 -16.42 12.29
N THR A 102 0.33 -16.14 11.11
CA THR A 102 0.35 -17.07 9.97
C THR A 102 1.33 -18.21 10.17
N ASN A 103 2.45 -17.98 10.88
CA ASN A 103 3.49 -18.99 11.14
C ASN A 103 3.04 -20.17 12.02
N GLY A 104 1.85 -20.13 12.63
CA GLY A 104 1.23 -21.30 13.28
C GLY A 104 0.72 -22.35 12.29
N ALA A 105 0.60 -22.00 11.00
CA ALA A 105 0.22 -22.89 9.91
C ALA A 105 1.27 -22.80 8.79
N GLU A 106 2.22 -23.73 8.82
CA GLU A 106 3.09 -24.17 7.73
C GLU A 106 3.41 -23.15 6.62
N LEU A 107 4.66 -22.68 6.60
CA LEU A 107 5.34 -21.77 5.65
C LEU A 107 5.17 -22.16 4.16
N THR A 108 3.95 -22.08 3.67
CA THR A 108 3.63 -21.89 2.26
C THR A 108 3.00 -20.52 2.23
N ILE A 109 3.64 -19.56 1.55
CA ILE A 109 3.13 -18.20 1.34
C ILE A 109 1.94 -18.29 0.36
N SER A 110 0.91 -19.02 0.78
CA SER A 110 -0.45 -18.99 0.24
C SER A 110 -1.08 -17.79 0.93
N VAL A 111 -0.77 -16.60 0.41
CA VAL A 111 -1.45 -15.37 0.79
C VAL A 111 -2.90 -15.56 0.36
N SER A 112 -3.74 -16.09 1.25
CA SER A 112 -5.16 -16.25 0.96
C SER A 112 -5.71 -14.83 0.80
N PRO A 113 -6.07 -14.38 -0.41
CA PRO A 113 -6.03 -12.95 -0.69
C PRO A 113 -7.18 -12.17 -0.03
N CYS A 114 -8.17 -12.86 0.55
CA CYS A 114 -9.45 -12.27 0.91
C CYS A 114 -9.75 -12.19 2.41
N MET A 115 -8.79 -12.52 3.29
CA MET A 115 -9.04 -12.54 4.75
C MET A 115 -8.43 -11.34 5.50
N TYR A 116 -8.43 -10.16 4.87
CA TYR A 116 -8.24 -8.88 5.56
C TYR A 116 -9.60 -8.26 5.92
N ARG A 117 -10.42 -8.97 6.69
CA ARG A 117 -11.53 -8.35 7.41
C ARG A 117 -11.22 -8.43 8.89
N VAL A 118 -11.29 -7.27 9.56
CA VAL A 118 -11.01 -7.05 10.99
C VAL A 118 -9.50 -7.05 11.21
N ILE A 119 -8.80 -5.93 11.41
CA ILE A 119 -8.65 -5.19 12.68
C ILE A 119 -8.14 -3.76 12.35
N LEU A 120 -8.95 -2.91 11.70
CA LEU A 120 -8.72 -1.45 11.70
C LEU A 120 -10.05 -0.74 11.97
N ILE A 121 -10.73 -1.16 13.04
CA ILE A 121 -11.75 -0.34 13.70
C ILE A 121 -11.50 -0.42 15.20
N THR A 122 -10.32 -0.01 15.64
CA THR A 122 -10.17 0.53 16.99
C THR A 122 -9.88 2.01 16.82
N PRO A 123 -10.89 2.90 16.93
CA PRO A 123 -10.59 4.27 17.22
C PRO A 123 -9.93 4.30 18.59
N ALA A 124 -8.59 4.44 18.60
CA ALA A 124 -7.88 5.01 19.72
C ALA A 124 -8.27 6.51 19.79
N SER A 125 -9.52 6.79 20.15
CA SER A 125 -9.97 8.13 20.52
C SER A 125 -10.18 8.11 22.03
N GLY A 126 -9.13 8.52 22.73
CA GLY A 126 -9.25 8.87 24.13
C GLY A 126 -10.22 10.02 24.28
N TYR A 127 -11.19 9.84 25.18
CA TYR A 127 -11.78 10.93 25.94
C TYR A 127 -11.71 10.55 27.42
N CYS A 128 -10.70 11.09 28.09
CA CYS A 128 -10.81 11.45 29.50
C CYS A 128 -11.70 12.71 29.57
N ALA A 129 -12.82 12.67 30.30
CA ALA A 129 -13.41 13.85 30.95
C ALA A 129 -14.66 13.48 31.77
N THR A 130 -14.49 13.46 33.10
CA THR A 130 -15.38 14.03 34.14
C THR A 130 -16.91 14.10 33.91
N SER A 131 -17.66 13.34 34.72
CA SER A 131 -18.47 13.84 35.86
C SER A 131 -19.18 12.69 36.57
#